data_AF-A0A2P5BLT3-F1
#
_entry.id   AF-A0A2P5BLT3-F1
#
_cell.length_a   1.000
_cell.length_b   1.000
_cell.length_c   1.000
_cell.angle_alpha   90.00
_cell.angle_beta   90.00
_cell.angle_gamma   90.00
#
_symmetry.space_group_name_H-M   'P 1'
#
loop_
_entity.id
_entity.type
_entity.pdbx_description
1 polymer ?
#
loop_
_entity_poly.entity_id
_entity_poly.type
_entity_poly.pdbx_seq_one_letter_code
_entity_poly.pdbx_strand_id
1 'polypeptide(L)'
;MLNPKDTEGKVVLGTYDFNPKISRKKLAHIIILHEYPISMVDHEGFREYSNSLQPLFKVVTRNTIQSDIFKIFEDEKKKTMKSFECNKSRIVITSDMWIANNRERRYMTLTAHYIDDSWTLKSQIIRYIYAFVYSFLRTIISLYNSCSPCNL
;
A
#
# COMPACT_ATOMS: atom_id res chain seq x y z
N MET A 1 33.27 -5.29 34.33
CA MET A 1 34.68 -5.74 34.22
C MET A 1 34.83 -6.41 32.87
N LEU A 2 35.58 -5.78 31.96
CA LEU A 2 36.06 -6.42 30.74
C LEU A 2 37.21 -7.36 31.11
N ASN A 3 37.26 -8.56 30.53
CA ASN A 3 38.54 -9.08 30.08
C ASN A 3 38.35 -9.85 28.75
N PRO A 4 39.21 -9.58 27.75
CA PRO A 4 39.04 -10.04 26.39
C PRO A 4 39.64 -11.43 26.21
N LYS A 5 38.97 -12.27 25.42
CA LYS A 5 39.62 -13.39 24.76
C LYS A 5 39.60 -13.09 23.28
N ASP A 6 40.70 -12.50 22.82
CA ASP A 6 41.08 -12.44 21.42
C ASP A 6 41.09 -13.88 20.89
N THR A 7 40.00 -14.25 20.24
CA THR A 7 39.95 -15.41 19.37
C THR A 7 39.83 -14.81 17.99
N GLU A 8 40.92 -14.86 17.22
CA GLU A 8 40.96 -14.53 15.80
C GLU A 8 40.00 -15.47 15.04
N GLY A 9 38.70 -15.23 15.19
CA GLY A 9 37.71 -15.71 14.29
C GLY A 9 37.99 -15.01 12.97
N LYS A 10 38.46 -15.77 11.98
CA LYS A 10 38.51 -15.35 10.60
C LYS A 10 37.10 -14.90 10.22
N VAL A 11 36.80 -13.59 10.34
CA VAL A 11 35.53 -13.03 9.89
C VAL A 11 35.59 -13.18 8.39
N VAL A 12 34.92 -14.22 7.89
CA VAL A 12 34.65 -14.35 6.46
C VAL A 12 33.71 -13.19 6.15
N LEU A 13 34.30 -12.05 5.76
CA LEU A 13 33.56 -10.96 5.16
C LEU A 13 33.00 -11.50 3.85
N GLY A 14 31.77 -12.01 3.90
CA GLY A 14 30.99 -12.17 2.69
C GLY A 14 30.92 -10.81 2.01
N THR A 15 31.19 -10.75 0.72
CA THR A 15 31.02 -9.53 -0.05
C THR A 15 29.55 -9.13 -0.01
N TYR A 16 29.20 -8.11 0.77
CA TYR A 16 27.86 -7.52 0.74
C TYR A 16 27.71 -6.72 -0.55
N ASP A 17 26.82 -7.17 -1.43
CA ASP A 17 26.45 -6.43 -2.64
C ASP A 17 25.22 -5.56 -2.37
N PHE A 18 25.42 -4.25 -2.41
CA PHE A 18 24.36 -3.29 -2.12
C PHE A 18 23.43 -3.12 -3.33
N ASN A 19 22.14 -3.41 -3.15
CA ASN A 19 21.13 -3.19 -4.18
C ASN A 19 20.19 -2.01 -3.83
N PRO A 20 20.33 -0.85 -4.49
CA PRO A 20 19.50 0.33 -4.20
C PRO A 20 18.01 0.12 -4.49
N LYS A 21 17.65 -0.80 -5.40
CA LYS A 21 16.25 -1.10 -5.71
C LYS A 21 15.55 -1.77 -4.53
N ILE A 22 16.26 -2.62 -3.77
CA ILE A 22 15.72 -3.29 -2.59
C ILE A 22 15.44 -2.25 -1.50
N SER A 23 16.42 -1.39 -1.19
CA SER A 23 16.25 -0.31 -0.19
C SER A 23 15.13 0.65 -0.57
N ARG A 24 15.03 1.04 -1.84
CA ARG A 24 13.93 1.90 -2.32
C ARG A 24 12.56 1.24 -2.16
N LYS A 25 12.44 -0.05 -2.48
CA LYS A 25 11.19 -0.81 -2.26
C LYS A 25 10.86 -0.83 -0.76
N LYS A 26 11.83 -1.11 0.11
CA LYS A 26 11.63 -1.10 1.57
C LYS A 26 11.21 0.27 2.10
N LEU A 27 11.77 1.36 1.58
CA LEU A 27 11.35 2.72 1.91
C LEU A 27 9.87 2.95 1.57
N ALA A 28 9.42 2.54 0.38
CA ALA A 28 8.01 2.64 0.00
C ALA A 28 7.10 1.84 0.95
N HIS A 29 7.52 0.63 1.33
CA HIS A 29 6.79 -0.19 2.30
C HIS A 29 6.67 0.48 3.68
N ILE A 30 7.75 1.09 4.19
CA ILE A 30 7.73 1.79 5.49
C ILE A 30 6.79 3.00 5.44
N ILE A 31 6.82 3.77 4.35
CA ILE A 31 5.91 4.90 4.14
C ILE A 31 4.45 4.44 4.17
N ILE A 32 4.13 3.33 3.48
CA ILE A 32 2.77 2.77 3.47
C ILE A 32 2.40 2.24 4.87
N LEU A 33 3.28 1.46 5.50
CA LEU A 33 3.00 0.78 6.77
C LEU A 33 2.76 1.74 7.93
N HIS A 34 3.50 2.86 7.96
CA HIS A 34 3.43 3.85 9.03
C HIS A 34 2.72 5.14 8.62
N GLU A 35 2.09 5.14 7.44
CA GLU A 35 1.38 6.30 6.88
C GLU A 35 2.21 7.59 6.89
N TYR A 36 3.53 7.47 6.67
CA TYR A 36 4.39 8.64 6.68
C TYR A 36 4.07 9.59 5.53
N PRO A 37 4.21 10.91 5.74
CA PRO A 37 4.13 11.86 4.66
C PRO A 37 5.16 11.52 3.57
N ILE A 38 4.72 11.46 2.31
CA ILE A 38 5.64 11.19 1.18
C ILE A 38 6.74 12.27 1.12
N SER A 39 6.49 13.48 1.62
CA SER A 39 7.47 14.56 1.72
C SER A 39 8.69 14.23 2.58
N MET A 40 8.64 13.20 3.43
CA MET A 40 9.77 12.76 4.27
C MET A 40 11.04 12.54 3.44
N VAL A 41 10.92 12.06 2.20
CA VAL A 41 12.08 11.80 1.31
C VAL A 41 12.81 13.08 0.85
N ASP A 42 12.18 14.24 1.01
CA ASP A 42 12.77 15.55 0.67
C ASP A 42 13.37 16.24 1.89
N HIS A 43 13.12 15.74 3.11
CA HIS A 43 13.65 16.34 4.33
C HIS A 43 15.16 16.10 4.41
N GLU A 44 15.94 17.17 4.62
CA GLU A 44 17.40 17.11 4.69
C GLU A 44 17.88 16.13 5.77
N GLY A 45 17.34 16.22 6.98
CA GLY A 45 17.72 15.30 8.07
C GLY A 45 17.46 13.81 7.75
N PHE A 46 16.41 13.49 6.97
CA PHE A 46 16.20 12.11 6.53
C PHE A 46 17.24 11.68 5.50
N ARG A 47 17.66 12.57 4.60
CA ARG A 47 18.69 12.31 3.60
C ARG A 47 20.06 12.13 4.24
N GLU A 48 20.41 12.97 5.21
CA GLU A 48 21.64 12.84 5.99
C GLU A 48 21.67 11.53 6.77
N TYR A 49 20.59 11.20 7.47
CA TYR A 49 20.43 9.92 8.17
C TYR A 49 20.57 8.72 7.22
N SER A 50 19.90 8.76 6.07
CA SER A 50 19.99 7.68 5.08
C SER A 50 21.41 7.54 4.51
N ASN A 51 22.09 8.66 4.27
CA ASN A 51 23.45 8.69 3.74
C ASN A 51 24.48 8.17 4.76
N SER A 52 24.28 8.44 6.06
CA SER A 52 25.16 7.92 7.11
C SER A 52 25.02 6.40 7.29
N LEU A 53 23.82 5.85 7.06
CA LEU A 53 23.59 4.40 7.08
C LEU A 53 24.16 3.68 5.85
N GLN A 54 23.95 4.24 4.65
CA GLN A 54 24.39 3.63 3.41
C GLN A 54 24.64 4.72 2.34
N PRO A 55 25.91 5.15 2.16
CA PRO A 55 26.26 6.25 1.26
C PRO A 55 25.92 5.99 -0.22
N LEU A 56 25.84 4.72 -0.64
CA LEU A 56 25.46 4.36 -2.01
C LEU A 56 23.95 4.46 -2.25
N PHE A 57 23.14 4.59 -1.20
CA PHE A 57 21.70 4.75 -1.33
C PHE A 57 21.32 6.22 -1.49
N LYS A 58 21.11 6.63 -2.74
CA LYS A 58 20.55 7.95 -3.05
C LYS A 58 19.03 7.94 -2.81
N VAL A 59 18.59 8.66 -1.78
CA VAL A 59 17.16 8.89 -1.51
C VAL A 59 16.51 9.52 -2.74
N VAL A 60 15.37 8.95 -3.16
CA VAL A 60 14.68 9.36 -4.38
C VAL A 60 13.74 10.54 -4.15
N THR A 61 13.28 11.15 -5.24
CA THR A 61 12.29 12.24 -5.18
C THR A 61 10.92 11.74 -4.74
N ARG A 62 10.09 12.67 -4.27
CA ARG A 62 8.66 12.44 -3.99
C ARG A 62 7.90 11.76 -5.13
N ASN A 63 8.13 12.21 -6.37
CA ASN A 63 7.44 11.67 -7.54
C ASN A 63 7.84 10.20 -7.81
N THR A 64 9.12 9.89 -7.62
CA THR A 64 9.63 8.52 -7.79
C THR A 64 9.06 7.59 -6.73
N ILE A 65 9.11 7.98 -5.45
CA ILE A 65 8.57 7.15 -4.37
C ILE A 65 7.04 6.99 -4.49
N GLN A 66 6.33 8.04 -4.93
CA GLN A 66 4.91 7.98 -5.21
C GLN A 66 4.61 6.99 -6.35
N SER A 67 5.39 7.01 -7.44
CA SER A 67 5.27 6.02 -8.53
C SER A 67 5.50 4.59 -8.02
N ASP A 68 6.47 4.38 -7.14
CA ASP A 68 6.73 3.06 -6.57
C ASP A 68 5.61 2.59 -5.63
N ILE A 69 5.04 3.48 -4.82
CA ILE A 69 3.84 3.21 -4.02
C ILE A 69 2.66 2.80 -4.92
N PHE A 70 2.44 3.53 -6.02
CA PHE A 70 1.38 3.18 -6.97
C PHE A 70 1.57 1.81 -7.64
N LYS A 71 2.81 1.40 -7.92
CA LYS A 71 3.09 0.05 -8.44
C LYS A 71 2.73 -1.02 -7.41
N ILE A 72 3.09 -0.82 -6.15
CA ILE A 72 2.72 -1.72 -5.05
C ILE A 72 1.19 -1.82 -4.97
N PHE A 73 0.49 -0.68 -5.03
CA PHE A 73 -0.98 -0.66 -5.04
C PHE A 73 -1.57 -1.47 -6.21
N GLU A 74 -1.10 -1.27 -7.45
CA GLU A 74 -1.63 -2.01 -8.60
C GLU A 74 -1.33 -3.51 -8.51
N ASP A 75 -0.18 -3.90 -7.95
CA ASP A 75 0.14 -5.31 -7.71
C ASP A 75 -0.78 -5.93 -6.64
N GLU A 76 -1.00 -5.25 -5.51
CA GLU A 76 -1.93 -5.72 -4.47
C GLU A 76 -3.37 -5.78 -4.98
N LYS A 77 -3.80 -4.78 -5.76
CA LYS A 77 -5.13 -4.76 -6.40
C LYS A 77 -5.34 -5.96 -7.32
N LYS A 78 -4.34 -6.34 -8.12
CA LYS A 78 -4.41 -7.55 -8.96
C LYS A 78 -4.54 -8.82 -8.12
N LYS A 79 -3.79 -8.92 -7.00
CA LYS A 79 -3.89 -10.05 -6.07
C LYS A 79 -5.28 -10.14 -5.44
N THR A 80 -5.83 -9.02 -4.98
CA THR A 80 -7.18 -8.95 -4.43
C THR A 80 -8.22 -9.35 -5.47
N MET A 81 -8.11 -8.87 -6.71
CA MET A 81 -9.04 -9.26 -7.78
C MET A 81 -9.00 -10.77 -8.05
N LYS A 82 -7.80 -11.34 -8.16
CA LYS A 82 -7.63 -12.78 -8.32
C LYS A 82 -8.20 -13.56 -7.12
N SER A 83 -8.05 -13.03 -5.91
CA SER A 83 -8.65 -13.62 -4.71
C SER A 83 -10.19 -13.61 -4.78
N PHE A 84 -10.80 -12.58 -5.36
CA PHE A 84 -12.25 -12.54 -5.55
C PHE A 84 -12.72 -13.51 -6.63
N GLU A 85 -11.98 -13.63 -7.74
CA GLU A 85 -12.29 -14.59 -8.82
C GLU A 85 -12.23 -16.05 -8.32
N CYS A 86 -11.31 -16.35 -7.40
CA CYS A 86 -11.15 -17.69 -6.84
C CYS A 86 -12.09 -17.96 -5.66
N ASN A 87 -12.69 -16.92 -5.07
CA ASN A 87 -13.54 -17.04 -3.89
C ASN A 87 -14.91 -17.61 -4.26
N LYS A 88 -15.31 -18.71 -3.61
CA LYS A 88 -16.62 -19.35 -3.83
C LYS A 88 -17.74 -18.74 -2.99
N SER A 89 -17.40 -17.93 -1.97
CA SER A 89 -18.41 -17.29 -1.14
C SER A 89 -19.12 -16.15 -1.87
N ARG A 90 -20.28 -15.75 -1.35
CA ARG A 90 -20.88 -14.47 -1.74
C ARG A 90 -19.99 -13.33 -1.27
N ILE A 91 -19.90 -12.30 -2.10
CA ILE A 91 -19.22 -11.04 -1.78
C ILE A 91 -20.31 -9.97 -1.66
N VAL A 92 -20.33 -9.27 -0.53
CA VAL A 92 -21.24 -8.14 -0.27
C VAL A 92 -20.43 -6.86 -0.35
N ILE A 93 -20.92 -5.87 -1.10
CA ILE A 93 -20.28 -4.57 -1.21
C ILE A 93 -21.09 -3.56 -0.40
N THR A 94 -20.43 -2.84 0.50
CA THR A 94 -21.00 -1.72 1.25
C THR A 94 -20.38 -0.42 0.76
N SER A 95 -21.16 0.66 0.77
CA SER A 95 -20.67 2.00 0.54
C SER A 95 -20.88 2.85 1.78
N ASP A 96 -19.80 3.44 2.29
CA ASP A 96 -19.84 4.42 3.37
C ASP A 96 -19.48 5.79 2.81
N MET A 97 -20.26 6.83 3.17
CA MET A 97 -20.05 8.18 2.68
C MET A 97 -19.95 9.15 3.85
N TRP A 98 -18.93 9.99 3.82
CA TRP A 98 -18.72 11.04 4.80
C TRP A 98 -18.44 12.38 4.13
N ILE A 99 -18.66 13.45 4.89
CA ILE A 99 -18.38 14.82 4.49
C ILE A 99 -17.19 15.29 5.31
N ALA A 100 -16.12 15.70 4.65
CA ALA A 100 -15.00 16.33 5.34
C ALA A 100 -15.31 17.81 5.58
N ASN A 101 -15.04 18.26 6.81
CA ASN A 101 -15.29 19.64 7.25
C ASN A 101 -14.50 20.68 6.44
N ASN A 102 -13.40 20.27 5.80
CA ASN A 102 -12.61 21.14 4.95
C ASN A 102 -13.16 21.15 3.50
N ARG A 103 -13.95 22.19 3.17
CA ARG A 103 -14.43 22.50 1.81
C ARG A 103 -15.61 21.65 1.30
N GLU A 104 -16.45 21.14 2.20
CA GLU A 104 -17.66 20.35 1.87
C GLU A 104 -17.38 19.16 0.93
N ARG A 105 -16.19 18.57 1.04
CA ARG A 105 -15.76 17.46 0.20
C ARG A 105 -16.46 16.19 0.66
N ARG A 106 -17.18 15.54 -0.25
CA ARG A 106 -17.83 14.26 0.03
C ARG A 106 -16.92 13.14 -0.44
N TYR A 107 -16.69 12.20 0.45
CA TYR A 107 -15.88 11.02 0.20
C TYR A 107 -16.74 9.79 0.36
N MET A 108 -16.53 8.82 -0.51
CA MET A 108 -17.17 7.52 -0.41
C MET A 108 -16.11 6.43 -0.45
N THR A 109 -16.23 5.48 0.47
CA THR A 109 -15.46 4.25 0.45
C THR A 109 -16.35 3.08 0.09
N LEU A 110 -15.87 2.25 -0.83
CA LEU A 110 -16.47 0.97 -1.14
C LEU A 110 -15.67 -0.12 -0.44
N THR A 111 -16.35 -0.93 0.35
CA THR A 111 -15.77 -2.06 1.08
C THR A 111 -16.42 -3.35 0.62
N ALA A 112 -15.59 -4.33 0.24
CA ALA A 112 -16.04 -5.68 -0.05
C ALA A 112 -15.90 -6.54 1.21
N HIS A 113 -16.97 -7.24 1.56
CA HIS A 113 -17.05 -8.19 2.66
C HIS A 113 -17.30 -9.59 2.11
N TYR A 114 -16.51 -10.57 2.53
CA TYR A 114 -16.64 -11.96 2.07
C TYR A 114 -16.04 -12.93 3.09
N ILE A 115 -16.40 -14.21 2.99
CA ILE A 115 -15.82 -15.28 3.80
C ILE A 115 -14.81 -16.01 2.92
N ASP A 116 -13.56 -16.12 3.35
CA ASP A 116 -12.54 -16.83 2.58
C ASP A 116 -12.60 -18.36 2.79
N ASP A 117 -11.73 -19.10 2.08
CA ASP A 117 -11.65 -20.56 2.18
C ASP A 117 -11.25 -21.06 3.58
N SER A 118 -10.68 -20.18 4.42
CA SER A 118 -10.36 -20.46 5.83
C SER A 118 -11.53 -20.15 6.77
N TRP A 119 -12.73 -19.93 6.22
CA TRP A 119 -13.95 -19.57 6.95
C TRP A 119 -13.79 -18.27 7.77
N THR A 120 -12.94 -17.36 7.31
CA THR A 120 -12.68 -16.09 7.98
C THR A 120 -13.37 -14.95 7.24
N LEU A 121 -14.11 -14.11 7.98
CA LEU A 121 -14.67 -12.87 7.42
C LEU A 121 -13.54 -11.89 7.08
N LYS A 122 -13.50 -11.45 5.82
CA LYS A 122 -12.59 -10.43 5.32
C LYS A 122 -13.37 -9.17 4.94
N SER A 123 -12.79 -8.02 5.26
CA SER A 123 -13.29 -6.70 4.89
C SER A 123 -12.15 -5.95 4.20
N GLN A 124 -12.31 -5.59 2.94
CA GLN A 124 -11.28 -4.90 2.16
C GLN A 124 -11.86 -3.66 1.48
N ILE A 125 -11.19 -2.52 1.65
CA ILE A 125 -11.51 -1.31 0.89
C ILE A 125 -11.06 -1.52 -0.55
N ILE A 126 -12.01 -1.51 -1.47
CA ILE A 126 -11.76 -1.75 -2.91
C ILE A 126 -11.69 -0.44 -3.70
N ARG A 127 -12.28 0.64 -3.18
CA ARG A 127 -12.27 1.93 -3.85
C ARG A 127 -12.49 3.09 -2.89
N TYR A 128 -11.76 4.18 -3.13
CA TYR A 128 -11.98 5.48 -2.53
C TYR A 128 -12.41 6.47 -3.62
N ILE A 129 -13.53 7.17 -3.42
CA ILE A 129 -14.15 8.03 -4.43
C ILE A 129 -14.33 9.42 -3.85
N TYR A 130 -13.89 10.42 -4.61
CA TYR A 130 -14.31 11.80 -4.42
C TYR A 130 -15.68 12.00 -5.08
N ALA A 131 -16.71 12.25 -4.29
CA ALA A 131 -18.09 12.33 -4.77
C ALA A 131 -18.51 13.78 -5.03
N PHE A 132 -18.78 14.12 -6.29
CA PHE A 132 -19.61 15.28 -6.65
C PHE A 132 -21.05 14.80 -6.85
N VAL A 133 -22.02 15.58 -6.38
CA VAL A 133 -23.44 15.22 -6.18
C VAL A 133 -24.13 14.60 -7.40
N TYR A 134 -23.64 14.86 -8.62
CA TYR A 134 -24.21 14.33 -9.88
C TYR A 134 -23.61 12.99 -10.37
N SER A 135 -22.52 12.49 -9.79
CA SER A 135 -21.85 11.24 -10.20
C SER A 135 -22.29 10.00 -9.40
N PHE A 136 -22.98 10.22 -8.27
CA PHE A 136 -23.38 9.16 -7.33
C PHE A 136 -24.31 8.11 -7.97
N LEU A 137 -25.37 8.55 -8.67
CA LEU A 137 -26.31 7.65 -9.35
C LEU A 137 -25.62 6.85 -10.46
N ARG A 138 -24.74 7.48 -11.25
CA ARG A 138 -24.02 6.78 -12.34
C ARG A 138 -23.06 5.72 -11.82
N THR A 139 -22.37 6.00 -10.71
CA THR A 139 -21.41 5.05 -10.14
C THR A 139 -22.11 3.84 -9.53
N ILE A 140 -23.19 4.05 -8.77
CA ILE A 140 -23.97 2.93 -8.20
C ILE A 140 -24.63 2.09 -9.30
N ILE A 141 -25.21 2.72 -10.33
CA ILE A 141 -25.78 2.00 -11.48
C ILE A 141 -24.71 1.18 -12.20
N SER A 142 -23.51 1.76 -12.42
CA SER A 142 -22.41 1.03 -13.05
C SER A 142 -21.96 -0.17 -12.20
N LEU A 143 -21.91 -0.03 -10.87
CA LEU A 143 -21.51 -1.10 -9.95
C LEU A 143 -22.56 -2.22 -9.89
N TYR A 144 -23.84 -1.86 -9.80
CA TYR A 144 -24.96 -2.82 -9.86
C TYR A 144 -24.95 -3.62 -11.17
N ASN A 145 -24.74 -2.93 -12.29
CA ASN A 145 -24.70 -3.55 -13.62
C ASN A 145 -23.44 -4.43 -13.81
N SER A 146 -22.31 -4.10 -13.19
CA SER A 146 -21.10 -4.95 -13.23
C SER A 146 -21.14 -6.14 -12.27
N CYS A 147 -21.94 -6.06 -11.20
CA CYS A 147 -22.15 -7.15 -10.24
C CYS A 147 -23.38 -8.02 -10.54
N SER A 148 -24.00 -7.84 -11.72
CA SER A 148 -25.09 -8.72 -12.18
C SER A 148 -24.52 -9.79 -13.14
N PRO A 149 -24.07 -10.97 -12.64
CA PRO A 149 -23.88 -12.11 -13.51
C PRO A 149 -25.25 -12.73 -13.85
N CYS A 150 -25.49 -12.85 -15.16
CA CYS A 150 -26.25 -13.91 -15.81
C CYS A 150 -27.69 -14.17 -15.33
N ASN A 151 -28.63 -13.74 -16.17
CA ASN A 151 -29.92 -14.36 -16.52
C ASN A 151 -30.44 -15.49 -15.61
N LEU A 152 -31.64 -15.24 -15.05
CA LEU A 152 -32.65 -16.27 -14.77
C LEU A 152 -32.83 -17.22 -15.97
#